data_AF-W1YHU5-F1
#
_entry.id   AF-W1YHU5-F1
#
_cell.length_a   1.000
_cell.length_b   1.000
_cell.length_c   1.000
_cell.angle_alpha   90.00
_cell.angle_beta   90.00
_cell.angle_gamma   90.00
#
_symmetry.space_group_name_H-M   'P 1'
#
loop_
_entity.id
_entity.type
_entity.pdbx_description
1 polymer ?
#
loop_
_entity_poly.entity_id
_entity_poly.type
_entity_poly.pdbx_seq_one_letter_code
_entity_poly.pdbx_strand_id
1 'polypeptide(L)' 'DKVLLVGGSSRIPAVQDAIKKVLGKEPTKNVNPDECVAIGAAIQGGVLVGEVKDVLLLDVTPLSLGIETMGGV' A
#
# COMPACT_ATOMS: atom_id res chain seq x y z
N ASP A 1 3.94 13.39 -6.76
CA ASP A 1 3.15 12.31 -6.13
C ASP A 1 2.18 11.68 -7.13
N LYS A 2 1.82 10.42 -6.89
CA LYS A 2 0.85 9.67 -7.70
C LYS A 2 -0.15 8.98 -6.77
N VAL A 3 -1.39 8.81 -7.23
CA VAL A 3 -2.41 8.00 -6.54
C VAL A 3 -2.44 6.64 -7.22
N LEU A 4 -2.24 5.57 -6.45
CA LEU A 4 -2.28 4.19 -6.93
C LEU A 4 -3.54 3.51 -6.41
N LEU A 5 -4.22 2.76 -7.28
CA LEU A 5 -5.39 1.97 -6.92
C LEU A 5 -5.00 0.49 -6.90
N VAL A 6 -5.35 -0.19 -5.81
CA VAL A 6 -5.03 -1.61 -5.58
C VAL A 6 -6.32 -2.34 -5.17
N GLY A 7 -6.49 -3.57 -5.65
CA GLY A 7 -7.66 -4.41 -5.42
C GLY A 7 -8.78 -4.20 -6.45
N GLY A 8 -9.46 -5.29 -6.85
CA GLY A 8 -10.47 -5.28 -7.91
C GLY A 8 -11.64 -4.32 -7.69
N SER A 9 -12.06 -4.13 -6.43
CA SER A 9 -13.13 -3.16 -6.08
C SER A 9 -12.77 -1.71 -6.41
N SER A 10 -11.49 -1.38 -6.58
CA SER A 10 -11.06 -0.05 -7.03
C SER A 10 -11.41 0.26 -8.49
N ARG A 11 -11.87 -0.75 -9.26
CA ARG A 11 -12.38 -0.58 -10.64
C ARG A 11 -13.78 0.04 -10.67
N ILE A 12 -14.49 0.08 -9.55
CA ILE A 12 -15.84 0.65 -9.46
C ILE A 12 -15.76 2.17 -9.73
N PRO A 13 -16.48 2.72 -10.73
CA PRO A 13 -16.39 4.13 -11.09
C PRO A 13 -16.66 5.09 -9.93
N ALA A 14 -17.69 4.81 -9.12
CA ALA A 14 -18.02 5.63 -7.96
C ALA A 14 -16.89 5.71 -6.91
N VAL A 15 -16.08 4.65 -6.78
CA VAL A 15 -14.90 4.65 -5.90
C VAL A 15 -13.82 5.57 -6.47
N GLN A 16 -13.56 5.50 -7.77
CA GLN A 16 -12.56 6.35 -8.43
C GLN A 16 -12.96 7.83 -8.36
N ASP A 17 -14.23 8.13 -8.60
CA ASP A 17 -14.78 9.49 -8.51
C ASP A 17 -14.68 10.05 -7.09
N ALA A 18 -14.99 9.24 -6.07
CA ALA A 18 -14.85 9.63 -4.68
C ALA A 18 -13.38 9.95 -4.32
N ILE A 19 -12.44 9.10 -4.73
CA ILE A 19 -11.01 9.31 -4.50
C ILE A 19 -10.53 10.59 -5.20
N LYS A 20 -10.92 10.80 -6.46
CA LYS A 20 -10.59 12.00 -7.22
C LYS A 20 -11.12 13.26 -6.55
N LYS A 21 -12.34 13.21 -5.98
CA LYS A 21 -12.95 14.33 -5.24
C LYS A 21 -12.19 14.64 -3.93
N VAL A 22 -11.75 13.62 -3.21
CA VAL A 22 -11.04 13.77 -1.93
C VAL A 22 -9.61 14.26 -2.13
N LEU A 23 -8.89 13.69 -3.10
CA LEU A 23 -7.46 13.95 -3.31
C LEU A 23 -7.17 15.05 -4.34
N GLY A 24 -8.16 15.45 -5.14
CA GLY A 24 -7.99 16.44 -6.22
C GLY A 24 -7.02 16.00 -7.33
N LYS A 25 -6.70 14.71 -7.40
CA LYS A 25 -5.70 14.12 -8.31
C LYS A 25 -6.27 12.88 -8.99
N GLU A 26 -5.95 12.73 -10.27
CA GLU A 26 -6.33 11.54 -11.04
C GLU A 26 -5.51 10.32 -10.61
N PRO A 27 -6.16 9.16 -10.34
CA PRO A 27 -5.45 7.92 -10.11
C PRO A 27 -4.67 7.43 -11.33
N THR A 28 -3.47 6.89 -11.09
CA THR A 28 -2.60 6.34 -12.13
C THR A 28 -3.12 4.98 -12.59
N LYS A 29 -3.12 4.73 -13.91
CA LYS A 29 -3.61 3.49 -14.52
C LYS A 29 -2.50 2.52 -14.99
N ASN A 30 -1.24 2.81 -14.65
CA ASN A 30 -0.07 2.05 -15.11
C ASN A 30 0.26 0.81 -14.26
N VAL A 31 -0.59 0.47 -13.28
CA VAL A 31 -0.39 -0.66 -12.36
C VAL A 31 -1.61 -1.56 -12.43
N ASN A 32 -1.41 -2.87 -12.55
CA ASN A 32 -2.49 -3.84 -12.46
C ASN A 32 -2.97 -3.93 -10.99
N PRO A 33 -4.22 -3.54 -10.67
CA PRO A 33 -4.70 -3.53 -9.28
C PRO A 33 -4.84 -4.93 -8.68
N ASP A 34 -4.95 -5.97 -9.50
CA ASP A 34 -5.25 -7.34 -9.03
C ASP A 34 -3.98 -8.14 -8.71
N GLU A 35 -2.85 -7.81 -9.34
CA GLU A 35 -1.61 -8.61 -9.27
C GLU A 35 -0.43 -7.88 -8.62
N CYS A 36 -0.48 -6.54 -8.52
CA CYS A 36 0.66 -5.75 -8.06
C CYS A 36 1.16 -6.12 -6.65
N VAL A 37 0.27 -6.58 -5.76
CA VAL A 37 0.64 -7.03 -4.42
C VAL A 37 1.51 -8.29 -4.48
N ALA A 38 1.12 -9.28 -5.29
CA ALA A 38 1.88 -10.52 -5.46
C ALA A 38 3.26 -10.26 -6.09
N ILE A 39 3.33 -9.36 -7.08
CA ILE A 39 4.59 -8.94 -7.70
C ILE A 39 5.48 -8.26 -6.66
N GLY A 40 4.93 -7.35 -5.84
CA GLY A 40 5.67 -6.70 -4.76
C GLY A 40 6.24 -7.70 -3.74
N ALA A 41 5.46 -8.72 -3.38
CA ALA A 41 5.91 -9.79 -2.49
C ALA A 41 7.05 -10.61 -3.11
N ALA A 42 6.98 -10.93 -4.41
CA ALA A 42 8.04 -11.65 -5.12
C ALA A 42 9.35 -10.82 -5.18
N ILE A 43 9.24 -9.51 -5.45
CA ILE A 43 10.39 -8.60 -5.42
C ILE A 43 11.02 -8.58 -4.03
N GLN A 44 10.21 -8.47 -2.97
CA GLN A 44 10.70 -8.52 -1.60
C GLN A 44 11.40 -9.85 -1.29
N GLY A 45 10.88 -10.97 -1.79
CA GLY A 45 11.56 -12.27 -1.73
C GLY A 45 12.94 -12.25 -2.39
N GLY A 46 13.04 -11.67 -3.59
CA GLY A 46 14.30 -11.49 -4.31
C GLY A 46 15.31 -10.61 -3.56
N VAL A 47 14.84 -9.60 -2.81
CA VAL A 47 15.69 -8.76 -1.94
C VAL A 47 16.25 -9.59 -0.78
N LEU A 48 15.42 -10.43 -0.15
CA LEU A 48 15.83 -11.26 0.99
C LEU A 48 16.91 -12.29 0.63
N VAL A 49 16.87 -12.85 -0.58
CA VAL A 49 17.89 -13.82 -1.05
C VAL A 49 19.09 -13.17 -1.75
N GLY A 50 19.08 -11.84 -1.90
CA GLY A 50 20.18 -11.06 -2.50
C GLY A 50 20.24 -11.06 -4.02
N GLU A 51 19.18 -11.54 -4.70
CA GLU A 51 19.04 -11.48 -6.16
C GLU A 51 18.69 -10.06 -6.64
N VAL A 52 17.83 -9.37 -5.88
CA VAL A 52 17.48 -7.96 -6.10
C VAL A 52 18.37 -7.10 -5.21
N LYS A 53 19.15 -6.21 -5.83
CA LYS A 53 20.12 -5.33 -5.16
C LYS A 53 19.66 -3.88 -5.22
N ASP A 54 20.28 -3.05 -4.39
CA ASP A 54 20.07 -1.59 -4.34
C ASP A 54 18.63 -1.15 -3.98
N VAL A 55 17.90 -2.01 -3.26
CA VAL A 55 16.57 -1.70 -2.70
C VAL A 55 16.65 -1.78 -1.18
N LEU A 56 16.20 -0.71 -0.51
CA LEU A 56 16.04 -0.65 0.94
C LEU A 56 14.58 -0.33 1.27
N LEU A 57 13.94 -1.18 2.06
CA LEU A 57 12.58 -0.99 2.56
C LEU A 57 12.63 -0.77 4.08
N LEU A 58 12.01 0.32 4.54
CA LEU A 58 11.78 0.60 5.96
C LEU A 58 10.28 0.77 6.17
N ASP A 59 9.69 -0.13 6.95
CA ASP A 59 8.25 -0.18 7.22
C ASP A 59 7.96 0.13 8.71
N VAL A 60 6.69 0.36 9.04
CA VAL A 60 6.24 0.80 10.37
C VAL A 60 5.16 -0.13 10.95
N THR A 61 5.02 -0.15 12.28
CA THR A 61 3.90 -0.83 12.92
C THR A 61 2.65 0.07 12.89
N PRO A 62 1.50 -0.41 12.37
CA PRO A 62 0.34 0.46 12.10
C PRO A 62 -0.47 0.82 13.34
N LEU A 63 -0.34 0.04 14.43
CA LEU A 63 -1.10 0.22 15.65
C LEU A 63 -0.19 0.65 16.79
N SER A 64 -0.75 1.47 17.68
CA SER A 64 -0.11 1.76 18.95
C SER A 64 -0.04 0.49 19.79
N LEU A 65 1.11 0.25 20.41
CA LEU A 65 1.32 -0.84 21.34
C LEU A 65 1.51 -0.25 22.74
N GLY A 66 0.70 -0.71 23.68
CA GLY A 66 0.73 -0.27 25.07
C GLY A 66 0.25 -1.37 26.00
N ILE A 67 0.43 -1.15 27.30
CA ILE A 67 -0.12 -1.97 28.37
C ILE A 67 -1.05 -1.09 29.20
N GLU A 68 -2.11 -1.68 29.74
CA GLU A 68 -2.99 -0.98 30.68
C GLU A 68 -2.33 -0.90 32.06
N THR A 69 -2.28 0.29 32.66
CA THR A 69 -1.79 0.49 34.03
C THR A 69 -2.94 0.86 34.98
N MET A 70 -2.69 0.74 36.28
CA MET A 70 -3.68 1.04 37.31
C MET A 70 -4.11 2.51 37.22
N GLY A 71 -5.39 2.75 36.93
CA GLY A 71 -5.95 4.08 36.70
C GLY A 71 -6.43 4.33 35.27
N GLY A 72 -6.32 3.34 34.37
CA GLY A 72 -6.77 3.48 32.97
C GLY A 72 -5.86 4.37 32.13
N VAL A 73 -4.59 4.47 32.54
CA VAL A 73 -3.50 5.15 31.83
C VAL A 73 -2.49 4.11 31.37
#